data_AF-A0A3C0BEP5-F1
#
_entry.id   AF-A0A3C0BEP5-F1
#
_cell.length_a   1.000
_cell.length_b   1.000
_cell.length_c   1.000
_cell.angle_alpha   90.00
_cell.angle_beta   90.00
_cell.angle_gamma   90.00
#
_symmetry.space_group_name_H-M   'P 1'
#
loop_
_entity.id
_entity.type
_entity.pdbx_description
1 polymer ?
#
loop_
_entity_poly.entity_id
_entity_poly.type
_entity_poly.pdbx_seq_one_letter_code
_entity_poly.pdbx_strand_id
1 'polypeptide(L)'
;MVKFAILRMTKLVKLFMQPRTEALKHLFKQWNGQEVLHCVPLAPSGSDRLYYRLSGENASFIGTYNADKRENQAFIAFSHFFLNQGLNVPRVYSHDSQNNVYLQTDLGDTTLFELLSTEGFTGRVCTLYREVVKQLPLLQTGNVAAFDFNICYPRH
;
A
#
# COMPACT_ATOMS: atom_id res chain seq x y z
N MET A 1 -36.30 -5.87 2.51
CA MET A 1 -35.00 -6.20 1.88
C MET A 1 -34.50 -5.17 0.87
N VAL A 2 -35.34 -4.60 -0.01
CA VAL A 2 -34.92 -3.68 -1.09
C VAL A 2 -34.28 -2.36 -0.59
N LYS A 3 -34.81 -1.73 0.47
CA LYS A 3 -34.24 -0.48 1.03
C LYS A 3 -32.80 -0.61 1.55
N PHE A 4 -32.43 -1.76 2.11
CA PHE A 4 -31.07 -2.01 2.62
C PHE A 4 -30.05 -2.18 1.48
N ALA A 5 -30.45 -2.82 0.38
CA ALA A 5 -29.61 -2.96 -0.81
C ALA A 5 -29.36 -1.60 -1.49
N ILE A 6 -30.41 -0.76 -1.62
CA ILE A 6 -30.30 0.58 -2.20
C ILE A 6 -29.39 1.49 -1.34
N LEU A 7 -29.50 1.42 -0.01
CA LEU A 7 -28.66 2.20 0.91
C LEU A 7 -27.18 1.76 0.88
N ARG A 8 -26.92 0.45 0.75
CA ARG A 8 -25.57 -0.09 0.53
C ARG A 8 -25.00 0.37 -0.82
N MET A 9 -25.77 0.30 -1.90
CA MET A 9 -25.36 0.76 -3.23
C MET A 9 -25.07 2.27 -3.25
N THR A 10 -25.90 3.11 -2.64
CA THR A 10 -25.66 4.56 -2.60
C THR A 10 -24.44 4.95 -1.76
N LYS A 11 -24.16 4.25 -0.64
CA LYS A 11 -22.90 4.42 0.10
C LYS A 11 -21.68 3.98 -0.70
N LEU A 12 -21.79 2.87 -1.42
CA LEU A 12 -20.72 2.34 -2.27
C LEU A 12 -20.41 3.33 -3.40
N VAL A 13 -21.43 3.82 -4.12
CA VAL A 13 -21.29 4.82 -5.19
C VAL A 13 -20.67 6.13 -4.67
N LYS A 14 -21.08 6.62 -3.49
CA LYS A 14 -20.44 7.79 -2.84
C LYS A 14 -18.99 7.54 -2.41
N LEU A 15 -18.58 6.30 -2.20
CA LEU A 15 -17.19 5.95 -1.88
C LEU A 15 -16.31 5.92 -3.13
N PHE A 16 -16.89 5.52 -4.28
CA PHE A 16 -16.23 5.52 -5.59
C PHE A 16 -16.12 6.91 -6.23
N MET A 17 -16.99 7.85 -5.87
CA MET A 17 -17.00 9.23 -6.37
C MET A 17 -16.35 10.23 -5.40
N GLN A 18 -15.27 9.84 -4.71
CA GLN A 18 -14.54 10.78 -3.86
C GLN A 18 -13.37 11.39 -4.65
N PRO A 19 -13.02 12.68 -4.41
CA PRO A 19 -11.93 13.32 -5.16
C PRO A 19 -10.62 12.53 -5.16
N ARG A 20 -10.31 11.84 -4.05
CA ARG A 20 -9.12 10.99 -3.93
C ARG A 20 -9.16 9.73 -4.80
N THR A 21 -10.32 9.11 -5.00
CA THR A 21 -10.42 7.90 -5.85
C THR A 21 -10.27 8.28 -7.31
N GLU A 22 -10.77 9.45 -7.71
CA GLU A 22 -10.53 9.99 -9.06
C GLU A 22 -9.06 10.36 -9.27
N ALA A 23 -8.41 11.01 -8.29
CA ALA A 23 -6.97 11.28 -8.35
C ALA A 23 -6.15 9.98 -8.48
N LEU A 24 -6.52 8.93 -7.74
CA LEU A 24 -5.87 7.62 -7.81
C LEU A 24 -6.08 6.93 -9.18
N LYS A 25 -7.29 6.98 -9.74
CA LYS A 25 -7.57 6.43 -11.08
C LYS A 25 -6.79 7.17 -12.16
N HIS A 26 -6.75 8.50 -12.06
CA HIS A 26 -5.97 9.32 -12.97
C HIS A 26 -4.48 8.98 -12.89
N LEU A 27 -3.92 8.89 -11.67
CA LEU A 27 -2.53 8.51 -11.45
C LEU A 27 -2.24 7.10 -11.99
N PHE A 28 -3.15 6.15 -11.80
CA PHE A 28 -3.06 4.79 -12.34
C PHE A 28 -2.99 4.80 -13.86
N LYS A 29 -3.89 5.53 -14.52
CA LYS A 29 -3.90 5.65 -15.98
C LYS A 29 -2.64 6.33 -16.50
N GLN A 30 -2.17 7.39 -15.84
CA GLN A 30 -0.93 8.06 -16.22
C GLN A 30 0.29 7.15 -16.10
N TRP A 31 0.35 6.34 -15.04
CA TRP A 31 1.48 5.44 -14.80
C TRP A 31 1.47 4.20 -15.71
N ASN A 32 0.32 3.53 -15.81
CA ASN A 32 0.20 2.20 -16.42
C ASN A 32 -0.49 2.22 -17.79
N GLY A 33 -1.00 3.37 -18.25
CA GLY A 33 -1.70 3.53 -19.53
C GLY A 33 -3.10 2.90 -19.60
N GLN A 34 -3.49 2.12 -18.59
CA GLN A 34 -4.76 1.41 -18.53
C GLN A 34 -5.81 2.17 -17.74
N GLU A 35 -7.08 1.99 -18.10
CA GLU A 35 -8.19 2.42 -17.25
C GLU A 35 -8.33 1.51 -16.02
N VAL A 36 -8.82 2.08 -14.92
CA VAL A 36 -9.14 1.30 -13.72
C VAL A 36 -10.48 0.61 -13.92
N LEU A 37 -10.47 -0.73 -13.91
CA LEU A 37 -11.67 -1.56 -13.95
C LEU A 37 -12.32 -1.67 -12.57
N HIS A 38 -11.51 -1.83 -11.51
CA HIS A 38 -12.00 -1.90 -10.13
C HIS A 38 -11.16 -1.05 -9.18
N CYS A 39 -11.82 -0.38 -8.24
CA CYS A 39 -11.19 0.48 -7.23
C CYS A 39 -11.76 0.14 -5.84
N VAL A 40 -11.28 -0.93 -5.22
CA VAL A 40 -11.88 -1.47 -4.00
C VAL A 40 -11.17 -0.90 -2.78
N PRO A 41 -11.89 -0.29 -1.81
CA PRO A 41 -11.29 0.16 -0.56
C PRO A 41 -10.79 -1.05 0.25
N LEU A 42 -9.62 -0.93 0.88
CA LEU A 42 -9.11 -1.91 1.83
C LEU A 42 -9.47 -1.51 3.27
N ALA A 43 -9.43 -2.48 4.18
CA ALA A 43 -9.70 -2.24 5.59
C ALA A 43 -8.67 -1.24 6.17
N PRO A 44 -9.07 -0.35 7.10
CA PRO A 44 -8.14 0.55 7.78
C PRO A 44 -7.05 -0.24 8.53
N SER A 45 -5.81 0.23 8.43
CA SER A 45 -4.63 -0.46 8.96
C SER A 45 -3.98 0.25 10.16
N GLY A 46 -4.78 0.95 10.97
CA GLY A 46 -4.31 1.65 12.18
C GLY A 46 -3.60 3.01 11.94
N SER A 47 -3.47 3.43 10.68
CA SER A 47 -3.01 4.77 10.29
C SER A 47 -4.15 5.59 9.68
N ASP A 48 -3.96 6.91 9.53
CA ASP A 48 -4.89 7.80 8.79
C ASP A 48 -4.88 7.56 7.27
N ARG A 49 -3.91 6.78 6.78
CA ARG A 49 -3.80 6.39 5.38
C ARG A 49 -4.99 5.52 4.96
N LEU A 50 -5.58 5.89 3.82
CA LEU A 50 -6.65 5.14 3.17
C LEU A 50 -6.09 4.40 1.96
N TYR A 51 -6.31 3.09 1.92
CA TYR A 51 -5.81 2.23 0.85
C TYR A 51 -6.95 1.76 -0.05
N TYR A 52 -6.65 1.68 -1.34
CA TYR A 52 -7.54 1.21 -2.39
C TYR A 52 -6.78 0.24 -3.28
N ARG A 53 -7.31 -0.95 -3.50
CA ARG A 53 -6.81 -1.83 -4.57
C ARG A 53 -7.39 -1.37 -5.90
N LEU A 54 -6.52 -0.95 -6.81
CA LEU A 54 -6.83 -0.53 -8.17
C LEU A 54 -6.41 -1.65 -9.12
N SER A 55 -7.35 -2.19 -9.89
CA SER A 55 -7.03 -3.18 -10.93
C SER A 55 -7.46 -2.72 -12.31
N GLY A 56 -6.56 -2.92 -13.27
CA GLY A 56 -6.82 -2.85 -14.71
C GLY A 56 -6.99 -4.25 -15.29
N GLU A 57 -6.81 -4.40 -16.61
CA GLU A 57 -6.94 -5.70 -17.27
C GLU A 57 -5.91 -6.73 -16.79
N ASN A 58 -4.64 -6.31 -16.64
CA ASN A 58 -3.52 -7.21 -16.34
C ASN A 58 -2.58 -6.65 -15.24
N ALA A 59 -3.04 -5.66 -14.48
CA ALA A 59 -2.24 -5.01 -13.45
C ALA A 59 -3.07 -4.71 -12.20
N SER A 60 -2.44 -4.86 -11.02
CA SER A 60 -3.01 -4.47 -9.74
C SER A 60 -2.02 -3.65 -8.94
N PHE A 61 -2.48 -2.54 -8.37
CA PHE A 61 -1.70 -1.66 -7.51
C PHE A 61 -2.50 -1.28 -6.28
N ILE A 62 -1.79 -0.93 -5.21
CA ILE A 62 -2.40 -0.26 -4.07
C ILE A 62 -2.27 1.24 -4.27
N GLY A 63 -3.40 1.90 -4.46
CA GLY A 63 -3.52 3.34 -4.34
C GLY A 63 -3.62 3.74 -2.87
N THR A 64 -2.78 4.67 -2.45
CA THR A 64 -2.82 5.24 -1.09
C THR A 64 -3.18 6.71 -1.16
N TYR A 65 -4.08 7.12 -0.28
CA TYR A 65 -4.33 8.53 0.03
C TYR A 65 -3.99 8.77 1.50
N ASN A 66 -3.32 9.88 1.78
CA ASN A 66 -3.06 10.31 3.15
C ASN A 66 -2.89 11.83 3.19
N ALA A 67 -3.61 12.50 4.08
CA ALA A 67 -3.57 13.96 4.17
C ALA A 67 -2.21 14.50 4.68
N ASP A 68 -1.44 13.68 5.40
CA ASP A 68 -0.13 14.08 5.90
C ASP A 68 0.95 13.99 4.81
N LYS A 69 1.29 15.15 4.23
CA LYS A 69 2.32 15.30 3.19
C LYS A 69 3.70 14.84 3.64
N ARG A 70 4.08 15.10 4.90
CA ARG A 70 5.41 14.77 5.41
C ARG A 70 5.54 13.26 5.58
N GLU A 71 4.48 12.62 6.05
CA GLU A 71 4.41 11.17 6.15
C GLU A 71 4.50 10.50 4.78
N ASN A 72 3.83 11.05 3.76
CA ASN A 72 3.92 10.55 2.38
C ASN A 72 5.34 10.67 1.83
N GLN A 73 5.97 11.82 1.99
CA GLN A 73 7.36 12.05 1.56
C GLN A 73 8.31 11.07 2.24
N ALA A 74 8.16 10.88 3.56
CA ALA A 74 8.96 9.93 4.32
C ALA A 74 8.79 8.50 3.78
N PHE A 75 7.54 8.03 3.62
CA PHE A 75 7.26 6.69 3.12
C PHE A 75 7.85 6.45 1.73
N ILE A 76 7.69 7.41 0.80
CA ILE A 76 8.23 7.31 -0.56
C ILE A 76 9.76 7.26 -0.52
N ALA A 77 10.41 8.10 0.28
CA ALA A 77 11.86 8.09 0.43
C ALA A 77 12.39 6.77 1.01
N PHE A 78 11.75 6.24 2.06
CA PHE A 78 12.10 4.94 2.65
C PHE A 78 11.91 3.80 1.65
N SER A 79 10.80 3.78 0.92
CA SER A 79 10.54 2.79 -0.12
C SER A 79 11.68 2.75 -1.15
N HIS A 80 12.05 3.91 -1.72
CA HIS A 80 13.14 3.99 -2.68
C HIS A 80 14.50 3.59 -2.09
N PHE A 81 14.81 4.06 -0.89
CA PHE A 81 16.08 3.76 -0.22
C PHE A 81 16.27 2.26 0.05
N PHE A 82 15.25 1.59 0.58
CA PHE A 82 15.31 0.16 0.88
C PHE A 82 15.29 -0.70 -0.39
N LEU A 83 14.55 -0.30 -1.43
CA LEU A 83 14.60 -0.98 -2.74
C LEU A 83 15.99 -0.94 -3.36
N ASN A 84 16.68 0.20 -3.27
CA ASN A 84 18.04 0.35 -3.81
C ASN A 84 19.08 -0.49 -3.04
N GLN A 85 18.75 -0.95 -1.83
CA GLN A 85 19.55 -1.91 -1.06
C GLN A 85 19.15 -3.36 -1.31
N GLY A 86 18.22 -3.63 -2.24
CA GLY A 86 17.74 -4.97 -2.54
C GLY A 86 16.80 -5.55 -1.49
N LEU A 87 16.21 -4.71 -0.61
CA LEU A 87 15.25 -5.18 0.39
C LEU A 87 13.84 -5.31 -0.21
N ASN A 88 13.10 -6.29 0.30
CA ASN A 88 11.73 -6.59 -0.09
C ASN A 88 10.74 -5.62 0.58
N VAL A 89 10.66 -4.39 0.08
CA VAL A 89 9.66 -3.40 0.48
C VAL A 89 8.71 -3.07 -0.67
N PRO A 90 7.50 -2.53 -0.41
CA PRO A 90 6.63 -2.07 -1.47
C PRO A 90 7.32 -1.01 -2.32
N ARG A 91 7.28 -1.16 -3.65
CA ARG A 91 7.74 -0.13 -4.58
C ARG A 91 6.67 0.92 -4.74
N VAL A 92 7.02 2.18 -4.51
CA VAL A 92 6.23 3.30 -5.01
C VAL A 92 6.54 3.51 -6.49
N TYR A 93 5.52 3.43 -7.33
CA TYR A 93 5.64 3.55 -8.78
C TYR A 93 5.45 4.98 -9.26
N SER A 94 4.45 5.66 -8.70
CA SER A 94 4.10 7.03 -9.06
C SER A 94 3.44 7.73 -7.88
N HIS A 95 3.50 9.05 -7.82
CA HIS A 95 2.87 9.86 -6.79
C HIS A 95 2.41 11.21 -7.33
N ASP A 96 1.38 11.76 -6.68
CA ASP A 96 0.86 13.11 -6.90
C ASP A 96 0.80 13.83 -5.54
N SER A 97 1.76 14.74 -5.33
CA SER A 97 1.91 15.50 -4.10
C SER A 97 0.86 16.60 -3.93
N GLN A 98 0.18 17.03 -5.01
CA GLN A 98 -0.89 18.02 -4.93
C GLN A 98 -2.15 17.37 -4.36
N ASN A 99 -2.47 16.16 -4.81
CA ASN A 99 -3.64 15.40 -4.37
C ASN A 99 -3.37 14.45 -3.18
N ASN A 100 -2.12 14.38 -2.71
CA ASN A 100 -1.66 13.51 -1.63
C ASN A 100 -1.94 12.03 -1.86
N VAL A 101 -1.67 11.56 -3.08
CA VAL A 101 -1.89 10.17 -3.47
C VAL A 101 -0.62 9.55 -4.05
N TYR A 102 -0.47 8.24 -3.89
CA TYR A 102 0.61 7.49 -4.53
C TYR A 102 0.19 6.05 -4.84
N LEU A 103 0.85 5.44 -5.82
CA LEU A 103 0.67 4.05 -6.22
C LEU A 103 1.84 3.21 -5.74
N GLN A 104 1.53 2.08 -5.10
CA GLN A 104 2.52 1.14 -4.63
C GLN A 104 2.19 -0.30 -5.04
N THR A 105 3.16 -1.20 -4.86
CA THR A 105 3.01 -2.64 -5.10
C THR A 105 1.81 -3.22 -4.35
N ASP A 106 1.02 -4.03 -5.05
CA ASP A 106 0.03 -4.93 -4.46
C ASP A 106 0.68 -6.28 -4.15
N LEU A 107 0.79 -6.61 -2.86
CA LEU A 107 1.39 -7.86 -2.38
C LEU A 107 0.36 -9.00 -2.25
N GLY A 108 -0.88 -8.76 -2.68
CA GLY A 108 -1.98 -9.70 -2.52
C GLY A 108 -2.62 -9.63 -1.13
N ASP A 109 -3.38 -10.67 -0.81
CA ASP A 109 -4.24 -10.70 0.38
C ASP A 109 -3.70 -11.59 1.51
N THR A 110 -2.78 -12.49 1.18
CA THR A 110 -2.32 -13.52 2.11
C THR A 110 -1.28 -12.96 3.06
N THR A 111 -1.61 -12.94 4.35
CA THR A 111 -0.65 -12.59 5.40
C THR A 111 0.03 -13.83 5.97
N LEU A 112 1.22 -13.68 6.56
CA LEU A 112 1.88 -14.77 7.29
C LEU A 112 1.04 -15.26 8.48
N PHE A 113 0.28 -14.36 9.12
CA PHE A 113 -0.62 -14.73 10.21
C PHE A 113 -1.78 -15.60 9.73
N GLU A 114 -2.37 -15.28 8.57
CA GLU A 114 -3.40 -16.12 7.96
C GLU A 114 -2.86 -17.50 7.59
N LEU A 115 -1.67 -17.57 6.97
CA LEU A 115 -0.99 -18.84 6.69
C LEU A 115 -0.75 -19.65 7.97
N LEU A 116 -0.25 -19.02 9.03
CA LEU A 116 -0.06 -19.68 10.32
C LEU A 116 -1.40 -20.19 10.91
N SER A 117 -2.45 -19.39 10.80
CA SER A 117 -3.77 -19.73 11.36
C SER A 117 -4.44 -20.87 10.61
N THR A 118 -4.19 -20.99 9.30
CA THR A 118 -4.84 -21.97 8.42
C THR A 118 -4.03 -23.26 8.27
N GLU A 119 -2.71 -23.16 8.14
CA GLU A 119 -1.82 -24.31 7.93
C GLU A 119 -1.19 -24.80 9.25
N GLY A 120 -1.07 -23.96 10.27
CA GLY A 120 -0.33 -24.25 11.49
C GLY A 120 1.19 -24.17 11.31
N PHE A 121 1.95 -24.76 12.23
CA PHE A 121 3.42 -24.76 12.22
C PHE A 121 4.01 -25.78 11.23
N THR A 122 3.60 -25.73 9.97
CA THR A 122 4.17 -26.59 8.93
C THR A 122 5.62 -26.19 8.62
N GLY A 123 6.39 -27.11 8.01
CA GLY A 123 7.75 -26.80 7.56
C GLY A 123 7.82 -25.60 6.61
N ARG A 124 6.80 -25.42 5.76
CA ARG A 124 6.65 -24.25 4.87
C ARG A 124 6.46 -22.96 5.65
N VAL A 125 5.50 -22.92 6.58
CA VAL A 125 5.23 -21.72 7.41
C VAL A 125 6.46 -21.37 8.24
N CYS A 126 7.09 -22.35 8.88
CA CYS A 126 8.33 -22.14 9.63
C CYS A 126 9.48 -21.59 8.75
N THR A 127 9.58 -22.03 7.50
CA THR A 127 10.56 -21.51 6.54
C THR A 127 10.29 -20.04 6.21
N LEU A 128 9.03 -19.67 5.95
CA LEU A 128 8.65 -18.28 5.67
C LEU A 128 8.95 -17.34 6.86
N TYR A 129 8.60 -17.76 8.08
CA TYR A 129 8.92 -16.98 9.29
C TYR A 129 10.43 -16.83 9.48
N ARG A 130 11.22 -17.87 9.18
CA ARG A 130 12.68 -17.80 9.23
C ARG A 130 13.24 -16.78 8.24
N GLU A 131 12.69 -16.69 7.04
CA GLU A 131 13.10 -15.66 6.06
C GLU A 131 12.79 -14.25 6.55
N VAL A 132 11.62 -14.02 7.18
CA VAL A 132 11.32 -12.71 7.80
C VAL A 132 12.33 -12.35 8.88
N VAL A 133 12.65 -13.28 9.78
CA VAL A 133 13.63 -13.05 10.85
C VAL A 133 15.02 -12.75 10.30
N LYS A 134 15.41 -13.35 9.16
CA LYS A 134 16.68 -13.01 8.48
C LYS A 134 16.67 -11.62 7.85
N GLN A 135 15.54 -11.17 7.32
CA GLN A 135 15.41 -9.87 6.64
C GLN A 135 15.30 -8.70 7.63
N LEU A 136 14.71 -8.93 8.81
CA LEU A 136 14.44 -7.87 9.79
C LEU A 136 15.69 -7.07 10.22
N PRO A 137 16.85 -7.71 10.54
CA PRO A 137 18.08 -6.99 10.84
C PRO A 137 18.56 -6.13 9.68
N LEU A 138 18.40 -6.58 8.43
CA LEU A 138 18.82 -5.81 7.25
C LEU A 138 18.02 -4.51 7.11
N LEU A 139 16.73 -4.54 7.48
CA LEU A 139 15.88 -3.35 7.51
C LEU A 139 16.27 -2.39 8.64
N GLN A 140 16.65 -2.92 9.81
CA GLN A 140 16.92 -2.14 11.03
C GLN A 140 18.33 -1.55 11.07
N THR A 141 19.32 -2.31 10.60
CA THR A 141 20.75 -1.99 10.75
C THR A 141 21.49 -2.04 9.42
N GLY A 142 20.79 -1.98 8.28
CA GLY A 142 21.39 -1.92 6.95
C GLY A 142 22.27 -0.67 6.75
N ASN A 143 22.40 -0.15 5.53
CA ASN A 143 23.22 1.02 5.27
C ASN A 143 22.59 2.34 5.79
N VAL A 144 22.10 2.34 7.03
CA VAL A 144 21.37 3.42 7.70
C VAL A 144 22.17 4.71 7.74
N ALA A 145 23.51 4.64 7.76
CA ALA A 145 24.38 5.82 7.68
C ALA A 145 24.24 6.59 6.36
N ALA A 146 23.81 5.92 5.28
CA ALA A 146 23.56 6.54 3.98
C ALA A 146 22.13 7.11 3.86
N PHE A 147 21.27 6.95 4.86
CA PHE A 147 19.91 7.50 4.83
C PHE A 147 19.89 8.96 5.32
N ASP A 148 19.14 9.82 4.63
CA ASP A 148 18.90 11.18 5.10
C ASP A 148 17.81 11.20 6.19
N PHE A 149 18.25 11.21 7.45
CA PHE A 149 17.35 11.23 8.61
C PHE A 149 16.52 12.51 8.75
N ASN A 150 16.80 13.57 7.99
CA ASN A 150 15.95 14.77 8.02
C ASN A 150 14.54 14.51 7.46
N ILE A 151 14.41 13.47 6.63
CA ILE A 151 13.16 13.00 6.01
C ILE A 151 12.31 12.20 7.00
N CYS A 152 12.86 11.71 8.11
CA CYS A 152 12.11 10.93 9.10
C CYS A 152 10.92 11.71 9.66
N TYR A 153 9.76 11.05 9.67
CA TYR A 153 8.50 11.56 10.19
C TYR A 153 7.59 10.39 10.64
N PRO A 154 6.78 10.54 11.70
CA PRO A 154 6.68 11.68 12.61
C PRO A 154 7.94 11.84 13.48
N ARG A 155 8.24 13.09 13.88
CA ARG A 155 9.26 13.39 14.89
C ARG A 155 8.54 13.82 16.17
N HIS A 156 8.79 13.09 17.25
CA HIS A 156 8.35 13.42 18.59
C HIS A 156 9.55 13.89 19.40
#